data_AF-A0A948WK27-F1
#
_entry.id   AF-A0A948WK27-F1
#
_cell.length_a   1.000
_cell.length_b   1.000
_cell.length_c   1.000
_cell.angle_alpha   90.00
_cell.angle_beta   90.00
_cell.angle_gamma   90.00
#
_symmetry.space_group_name_H-M   'P 1'
#
loop_
_entity.id
_entity.type
_entity.pdbx_description
1 polymer ?
#
loop_
_entity_poly.entity_id
_entity_poly.type
_entity_poly.pdbx_seq_one_letter_code
_entity_poly.pdbx_strand_id
1 'polypeptide(L)'
;MAIVAAPALGQVPAPPSAPATADAPTLPDAAGAVEAFFAARAWLDAGAAGRDPATPPDVHSAAAVLRARGRIAGRGLDAGTIDRAGTLARALRAALEDAVARADGAAVDPRMLTLELELAGPRVPLIGRTFQEVGAAVEPGECGLQMTDGTKTASQPASHLLARRMASPTSRAILAMVTELGLPARDLPNLQALGGATAVYGAWGIRLAQPSPGAAPMVLARLVPPAAMEPLSRPAAAELASRIVARLERELAPPPDAASLPEGAADTFRRTGLRGTYLVPADLNEPVVAPAADQAFVAWALAQVAGTPGFNGALRDRASAAARRVLSALAEVDPSESPAVDDVNATALAALAIDALREAPGSAPADPVPAPFLAALDGALARLATPASLASLRAPERAHVLAALAARIAAGSAVAGRAATASAIDALWADTRPAQMVAIAPWLMLADRSLGRETPPAAALDAVDAARTVVLGTQV
;
A
#
# COMPACT_ATOMS: atom_id res chain seq x y z
N MET A 1 -20.45 -62.27 16.67
CA MET A 1 -21.03 -61.33 15.70
C MET A 1 -22.07 -60.48 16.40
N ALA A 2 -21.70 -59.27 16.80
CA ALA A 2 -22.62 -58.24 17.29
C ALA A 2 -22.07 -56.90 16.79
N ILE A 3 -22.81 -56.28 15.86
CA ILE A 3 -22.49 -54.97 15.31
C ILE A 3 -23.09 -53.94 16.28
N VAL A 4 -22.24 -53.14 16.91
CA VAL A 4 -22.65 -52.01 17.74
C VAL A 4 -22.85 -50.80 16.81
N ALA A 5 -24.06 -50.25 16.79
CA ALA A 5 -24.46 -49.10 16.00
C ALA A 5 -23.82 -47.80 16.54
N ALA A 6 -23.33 -46.97 15.61
CA ALA A 6 -22.84 -45.62 15.91
C ALA A 6 -24.01 -44.67 16.24
N PRO A 7 -23.85 -43.72 17.18
CA PRO A 7 -24.90 -42.77 17.52
C PRO A 7 -25.12 -41.74 16.40
N ALA A 8 -26.39 -41.39 16.20
CA ALA A 8 -26.85 -40.40 15.23
C ALA A 8 -26.19 -39.04 15.46
N LEU A 9 -25.50 -38.54 14.43
CA LEU A 9 -25.04 -37.16 14.35
C LEU A 9 -26.26 -36.25 14.33
N GLY A 10 -26.41 -35.43 15.37
CA GLY A 10 -27.44 -34.39 15.43
C GLY A 10 -27.34 -33.45 14.23
N GLN A 11 -28.49 -33.11 13.66
CA GLN A 11 -28.62 -32.09 12.62
C GLN A 11 -28.02 -30.78 13.13
N VAL A 12 -26.92 -30.36 12.51
CA VAL A 12 -26.40 -29.01 12.65
C VAL A 12 -27.47 -28.06 12.09
N PRO A 13 -27.99 -27.10 12.85
CA PRO A 13 -28.95 -26.13 12.33
C PRO A 13 -28.30 -25.38 11.17
N ALA A 14 -29.04 -25.24 10.07
CA ALA A 14 -28.59 -24.49 8.90
C ALA A 14 -28.13 -23.09 9.34
N PRO A 15 -26.98 -22.59 8.83
CA PRO A 15 -26.54 -21.25 9.13
C PRO A 15 -27.66 -20.27 8.74
N PRO A 16 -27.90 -19.22 9.56
CA PRO A 16 -28.90 -18.22 9.22
C PRO A 16 -28.55 -17.67 7.83
N SER A 17 -29.54 -17.68 6.93
CA SER A 17 -29.45 -17.10 5.61
C SER A 17 -28.81 -15.72 5.71
N ALA A 18 -27.75 -15.48 4.94
CA ALA A 18 -27.06 -14.20 4.90
C ALA A 18 -28.10 -13.07 4.72
N PRO A 19 -27.98 -11.96 5.46
CA PRO A 19 -28.85 -10.81 5.25
C PRO A 19 -28.75 -10.38 3.78
N ALA A 20 -29.89 -10.01 3.19
CA ALA A 20 -30.00 -9.56 1.82
C ALA A 20 -28.86 -8.58 1.48
N THR A 21 -28.18 -8.86 0.37
CA THR A 21 -27.14 -8.01 -0.21
C THR A 21 -27.62 -6.56 -0.26
N ALA A 22 -26.99 -5.68 0.51
CA ALA A 22 -27.08 -4.25 0.26
C ALA A 22 -26.61 -4.02 -1.18
N ASP A 23 -27.40 -3.32 -1.99
CA ASP A 23 -27.03 -2.94 -3.35
C ASP A 23 -25.65 -2.28 -3.34
N ALA A 24 -24.82 -2.62 -4.33
CA ALA A 24 -23.49 -2.03 -4.46
C ALA A 24 -23.58 -0.50 -4.41
N PRO A 25 -22.69 0.20 -3.67
CA PRO A 25 -22.77 1.64 -3.51
C PRO A 25 -22.73 2.34 -4.88
N THR A 26 -23.71 3.19 -5.14
CA THR A 26 -23.84 3.90 -6.42
C THR A 26 -22.81 5.02 -6.51
N LEU A 27 -21.85 4.89 -7.42
CA LEU A 27 -20.92 5.96 -7.75
C LEU A 27 -21.62 7.03 -8.60
N PRO A 28 -21.22 8.31 -8.49
CA PRO A 28 -21.63 9.33 -9.45
C PRO A 28 -21.18 8.98 -10.88
N ASP A 29 -21.87 9.54 -11.87
CA ASP A 29 -21.56 9.43 -13.29
C ASP A 29 -20.19 10.06 -13.59
N ALA A 30 -19.35 9.31 -14.28
CA ALA A 30 -17.98 9.72 -14.55
C ALA A 30 -17.91 10.90 -15.53
N ALA A 31 -18.80 10.97 -16.52
CA ALA A 31 -18.82 12.08 -17.47
C ALA A 31 -19.23 13.38 -16.77
N GLY A 32 -20.31 13.34 -15.97
CA GLY A 32 -20.75 14.47 -15.15
C GLY A 32 -19.67 14.93 -14.15
N ALA A 33 -18.91 14.01 -13.56
CA ALA A 33 -17.80 14.35 -12.67
C ALA A 33 -16.66 15.09 -13.40
N VAL A 34 -16.31 14.66 -14.62
CA VAL A 34 -15.28 15.32 -15.44
C VAL A 34 -15.74 16.70 -15.91
N GLU A 35 -16.99 16.84 -16.34
CA GLU A 35 -17.57 18.14 -16.69
C GLU A 35 -17.55 19.11 -15.50
N ALA A 36 -17.96 18.63 -14.32
CA ALA A 36 -17.92 19.39 -13.08
C ALA A 36 -16.49 19.83 -12.71
N PHE A 37 -15.49 18.97 -12.96
CA PHE A 37 -14.09 19.32 -12.75
C PHE A 37 -13.65 20.49 -13.65
N PHE A 38 -13.95 20.43 -14.95
CA PHE A 38 -13.57 21.50 -15.87
C PHE A 38 -14.31 22.81 -15.55
N ALA A 39 -15.57 22.74 -15.14
CA ALA A 39 -16.32 23.91 -14.68
C ALA A 39 -15.71 24.51 -13.39
N ALA A 40 -15.34 23.67 -12.43
CA ALA A 40 -14.65 24.08 -11.21
C ALA A 40 -13.30 24.74 -11.51
N ARG A 41 -12.53 24.17 -12.45
CA ARG A 41 -11.24 24.72 -12.87
C ARG A 41 -11.39 26.08 -13.54
N ALA A 42 -12.32 26.20 -14.48
CA ALA A 42 -12.60 27.47 -15.16
C ALA A 42 -13.04 28.56 -14.16
N TRP A 43 -13.85 28.20 -13.17
CA TRP A 43 -14.26 29.12 -12.10
C TRP A 43 -13.08 29.59 -11.25
N LEU A 44 -12.16 28.69 -10.89
CA LEU A 44 -10.93 29.05 -10.17
C LEU A 44 -10.03 29.96 -11.02
N ASP A 45 -9.84 29.63 -12.30
CA ASP A 45 -8.96 30.39 -13.21
C ASP A 45 -9.48 31.81 -13.48
N ALA A 46 -10.79 32.00 -13.42
CA ALA A 46 -11.44 33.31 -13.45
C ALA A 46 -11.35 34.06 -12.10
N GLY A 47 -10.60 33.56 -11.12
CA GLY A 47 -10.44 34.19 -9.81
C GLY A 47 -11.72 34.16 -8.97
N ALA A 48 -12.53 33.10 -9.11
CA ALA A 48 -13.87 33.00 -8.53
C ALA A 48 -14.86 34.08 -9.03
N ALA A 49 -14.51 34.81 -10.10
CA ALA A 49 -15.39 35.74 -10.78
C ALA A 49 -16.05 35.05 -11.97
N GLY A 50 -17.21 34.43 -11.75
CA GLY A 50 -17.92 33.71 -12.81
C GLY A 50 -19.20 33.06 -12.32
N ARG A 51 -19.86 32.33 -13.22
CA ARG A 51 -21.00 31.48 -12.87
C ARG A 51 -20.50 30.33 -11.99
N ASP A 52 -21.15 30.12 -10.86
CA ASP A 52 -20.83 29.01 -9.97
C ASP A 52 -20.95 27.66 -10.72
N PRO A 53 -19.98 26.74 -10.53
CA PRO A 53 -20.02 25.44 -11.19
C PRO A 53 -21.22 24.63 -10.70
N ALA A 54 -21.96 24.02 -11.63
CA ALA A 54 -23.13 23.22 -11.32
C ALA A 54 -22.73 21.90 -10.65
N THR A 55 -23.48 21.48 -9.64
CA THR A 55 -23.32 20.16 -9.04
C THR A 55 -24.04 19.11 -9.89
N PRO A 56 -23.39 18.00 -10.29
CA PRO A 56 -24.08 16.90 -10.96
C PRO A 56 -25.24 16.35 -10.12
N PRO A 57 -26.35 15.89 -10.75
CA PRO A 57 -27.60 15.58 -10.05
C PRO A 57 -27.52 14.39 -9.08
N ASP A 58 -26.57 13.49 -9.31
CA ASP A 58 -26.28 12.29 -8.52
C ASP A 58 -25.22 12.52 -7.43
N VAL A 59 -24.60 13.70 -7.39
CA VAL A 59 -23.65 14.10 -6.35
C VAL A 59 -24.40 14.62 -5.12
N HIS A 60 -24.05 14.07 -3.96
CA HIS A 60 -24.65 14.40 -2.67
C HIS A 60 -23.65 15.04 -1.71
N SER A 61 -22.34 14.99 -1.99
CA SER A 61 -21.34 15.77 -1.27
C SER A 61 -20.14 16.03 -2.16
N ALA A 62 -19.43 17.13 -1.89
CA ALA A 62 -18.23 17.51 -2.62
C ALA A 62 -17.12 17.95 -1.67
N ALA A 63 -15.89 17.60 -2.01
CA ALA A 63 -14.70 18.10 -1.34
C ALA A 63 -13.70 18.61 -2.37
N ALA A 64 -13.05 19.73 -2.06
CA ALA A 64 -12.05 20.35 -2.90
C ALA A 64 -10.76 20.55 -2.09
N VAL A 65 -9.64 20.16 -2.67
CA VAL A 65 -8.30 20.41 -2.14
C VAL A 65 -7.52 21.20 -3.17
N LEU A 66 -7.02 22.37 -2.76
CA LEU A 66 -6.15 23.21 -3.56
C LEU A 66 -4.70 23.03 -3.12
N ARG A 67 -3.78 22.87 -4.07
CA ARG A 67 -2.35 22.70 -3.76
C ARG A 67 -1.49 23.70 -4.52
N ALA A 68 -0.51 24.26 -3.82
CA ALA A 68 0.57 25.06 -4.39
C ALA A 68 1.87 24.25 -4.30
N ARG A 69 2.46 23.90 -5.46
CA ARG A 69 3.72 23.12 -5.52
C ARG A 69 3.65 21.83 -4.67
N GLY A 70 2.55 21.09 -4.81
CA GLY A 70 2.30 19.83 -4.08
C GLY A 70 1.86 20.00 -2.62
N ARG A 71 2.05 21.16 -1.99
CA ARG A 71 1.60 21.44 -0.62
C ARG A 71 0.15 21.92 -0.61
N ILE A 72 -0.59 21.52 0.41
CA ILE A 72 -1.99 21.92 0.57
C ILE A 72 -2.05 23.41 0.87
N ALA A 73 -2.63 24.16 -0.06
CA ALA A 73 -2.94 25.56 0.13
C ALA A 73 -4.29 25.68 0.85
N GLY A 74 -5.34 24.99 0.37
CA GLY A 74 -6.68 25.10 0.93
C GLY A 74 -7.49 23.81 0.84
N ARG A 75 -8.52 23.70 1.69
CA ARG A 75 -9.44 22.57 1.76
C ARG A 75 -10.85 23.08 1.99
N GLY A 76 -11.82 22.49 1.29
CA GLY A 76 -13.22 22.83 1.43
C GLY A 76 -14.09 21.60 1.25
N LEU A 77 -15.23 21.61 1.94
CA LEU A 77 -16.15 20.49 2.00
C LEU A 77 -17.57 21.03 2.09
N ASP A 78 -18.47 20.40 1.35
CA ASP A 78 -19.91 20.52 1.54
C ASP A 78 -20.53 19.12 1.59
N ALA A 79 -21.17 18.79 2.70
CA ALA A 79 -21.77 17.48 2.94
C ALA A 79 -23.17 17.31 2.29
N GLY A 80 -23.65 18.32 1.54
CA GLY A 80 -24.95 18.31 0.86
C GLY A 80 -26.17 18.44 1.76
N THR A 81 -26.02 19.04 2.94
CA THR A 81 -27.09 19.15 3.95
C THR A 81 -28.05 20.32 3.75
N ILE A 82 -27.68 21.32 2.93
CA ILE A 82 -28.45 22.56 2.73
C ILE A 82 -29.21 22.52 1.40
N ASP A 83 -28.48 22.49 0.29
CA ASP A 83 -29.01 22.42 -1.07
C ASP A 83 -28.02 21.63 -1.94
N ARG A 84 -28.51 20.61 -2.64
CA ARG A 84 -27.68 19.76 -3.49
C ARG A 84 -27.14 20.49 -4.72
N ALA A 85 -27.88 21.47 -5.27
CA ALA A 85 -27.46 22.13 -6.51
C ALA A 85 -26.18 22.96 -6.35
N GLY A 86 -25.97 23.58 -5.18
CA GLY A 86 -24.79 24.40 -4.87
C GLY A 86 -23.64 23.71 -4.14
N THR A 87 -23.69 22.40 -3.90
CA THR A 87 -22.70 21.66 -3.09
C THR A 87 -21.27 21.82 -3.61
N LEU A 88 -21.04 21.67 -4.92
CA LEU A 88 -19.72 21.83 -5.52
C LEU A 88 -19.16 23.26 -5.33
N ALA A 89 -19.97 24.26 -5.64
CA ALA A 89 -19.56 25.66 -5.54
C ALA A 89 -19.19 26.06 -4.10
N ARG A 90 -19.94 25.59 -3.10
CA ARG A 90 -19.64 25.85 -1.69
C ARG A 90 -18.36 25.16 -1.23
N ALA A 91 -18.12 23.91 -1.64
CA ALA A 91 -16.87 23.21 -1.35
C ALA A 91 -15.65 23.92 -1.95
N LEU A 92 -15.74 24.39 -3.21
CA LEU A 92 -14.67 25.14 -3.87
C LEU A 92 -14.40 26.49 -3.22
N ARG A 93 -15.46 27.23 -2.88
CA ARG A 93 -15.36 28.54 -2.22
C ARG A 93 -14.69 28.41 -0.85
N ALA A 94 -15.09 27.42 -0.04
CA ALA A 94 -14.45 27.12 1.23
C ALA A 94 -12.96 26.75 1.04
N ALA A 95 -12.62 25.99 0.00
CA ALA A 95 -11.22 25.64 -0.28
C ALA A 95 -10.37 26.85 -0.66
N LEU A 96 -10.91 27.79 -1.45
CA LEU A 96 -10.22 29.01 -1.81
C LEU A 96 -10.08 29.97 -0.62
N GLU A 97 -11.12 30.12 0.19
CA GLU A 97 -11.09 30.91 1.42
C GLU A 97 -10.03 30.39 2.40
N ASP A 98 -9.95 29.06 2.60
CA ASP A 98 -8.91 28.42 3.43
C ASP A 98 -7.51 28.65 2.84
N ALA A 99 -7.35 28.62 1.51
CA ALA A 99 -6.09 28.92 0.85
C ALA A 99 -5.63 30.37 1.07
N VAL A 100 -6.55 31.33 0.94
CA VAL A 100 -6.29 32.75 1.17
C VAL A 100 -5.94 33.00 2.64
N ALA A 101 -6.69 32.40 3.57
CA ALA A 101 -6.44 32.55 5.01
C ALA A 101 -5.05 32.03 5.40
N ARG A 102 -4.61 30.89 4.83
CA ARG A 102 -3.28 30.31 5.10
C ARG A 102 -2.12 31.04 4.42
N ALA A 103 -2.39 31.81 3.38
CA ALA A 103 -1.37 32.59 2.69
C ALA A 103 -0.91 33.82 3.49
N ASP A 104 -1.58 34.15 4.60
CA ASP A 104 -1.21 35.19 5.55
C ASP A 104 -0.87 36.54 4.88
N GLY A 105 -1.75 36.98 3.97
CA GLY A 105 -1.59 38.23 3.21
C GLY A 105 -0.79 38.12 1.92
N ALA A 106 -0.15 36.99 1.62
CA ALA A 106 0.42 36.74 0.30
C ALA A 106 -0.68 36.55 -0.75
N ALA A 107 -0.49 37.13 -1.94
CA ALA A 107 -1.43 36.97 -3.04
C ALA A 107 -1.48 35.50 -3.49
N VAL A 108 -2.67 34.91 -3.46
CA VAL A 108 -2.94 33.59 -4.02
C VAL A 108 -3.39 33.78 -5.46
N ASP A 109 -2.59 33.32 -6.43
CA ASP A 109 -3.04 33.20 -7.82
C ASP A 109 -3.65 31.81 -8.03
N PRO A 110 -4.99 31.68 -8.19
CA PRO A 110 -5.64 30.39 -8.33
C PRO A 110 -5.16 29.59 -9.55
N ARG A 111 -4.64 30.26 -10.59
CA ARG A 111 -4.10 29.63 -11.80
C ARG A 111 -2.81 28.86 -11.53
N MET A 112 -2.14 29.15 -10.43
CA MET A 112 -0.93 28.44 -9.98
C MET A 112 -1.24 27.26 -9.06
N LEU A 113 -2.51 27.04 -8.72
CA LEU A 113 -2.96 25.97 -7.85
C LEU A 113 -3.41 24.76 -8.67
N THR A 114 -3.07 23.55 -8.22
CA THR A 114 -3.74 22.34 -8.69
C THR A 114 -5.03 22.11 -7.91
N LEU A 115 -6.04 21.58 -8.59
CA LEU A 115 -7.33 21.19 -8.02
C LEU A 115 -7.39 19.67 -7.89
N GLU A 116 -7.71 19.19 -6.70
CA GLU A 116 -8.21 17.85 -6.44
C GLU A 116 -9.68 17.99 -6.01
N LEU A 117 -10.57 17.26 -6.67
CA LEU A 117 -12.01 17.27 -6.46
C LEU A 117 -12.51 15.86 -6.17
N GLU A 118 -13.27 15.72 -5.10
CA GLU A 118 -14.02 14.50 -4.77
C GLU A 118 -15.51 14.79 -4.86
N LEU A 119 -16.20 13.98 -5.64
CA LEU A 119 -17.65 14.04 -5.83
C LEU A 119 -18.23 12.71 -5.39
N ALA A 120 -19.03 12.70 -4.33
CA ALA A 120 -19.56 11.47 -3.75
C ALA A 120 -21.08 11.37 -3.92
N GLY A 121 -21.53 10.13 -4.13
CA GLY A 121 -22.93 9.76 -4.27
C GLY A 121 -23.68 9.75 -2.92
N PRO A 122 -24.87 9.12 -2.87
CA PRO A 122 -25.69 9.11 -1.66
C PRO A 122 -24.99 8.41 -0.49
N ARG A 123 -25.37 8.81 0.72
CA ARG A 123 -24.87 8.22 1.98
C ARG A 123 -25.47 6.83 2.14
N VAL A 124 -24.62 5.82 2.35
CA VAL A 124 -25.06 4.45 2.66
C VAL A 124 -24.81 4.16 4.13
N PRO A 125 -25.81 3.71 4.92
CA PRO A 125 -25.61 3.36 6.32
C PRO A 125 -24.58 2.24 6.49
N LEU A 126 -23.65 2.42 7.43
CA LEU A 126 -22.69 1.39 7.80
C LEU A 126 -23.17 0.68 9.08
N ILE A 127 -23.35 -0.63 8.99
CA ILE A 127 -23.91 -1.43 10.09
C ILE A 127 -22.76 -2.06 10.87
N GLY A 128 -22.65 -1.70 12.15
CA GLY A 128 -21.68 -2.29 13.07
C GLY A 128 -21.85 -1.77 14.50
N ARG A 129 -21.46 -2.58 15.48
CA ARG A 129 -21.48 -2.27 16.91
C ARG A 129 -20.20 -1.61 17.39
N THR A 130 -19.11 -1.78 16.64
CA THR A 130 -17.79 -1.22 16.97
C THR A 130 -17.22 -0.43 15.79
N PHE A 131 -16.22 0.44 16.05
CA PHE A 131 -15.47 1.11 14.98
C PHE A 131 -14.85 0.14 13.98
N GLN A 132 -14.42 -1.04 14.45
CA GLN A 132 -13.84 -2.07 13.60
C GLN A 132 -14.88 -2.68 12.67
N GLU A 133 -16.05 -3.04 13.19
CA GLU A 133 -17.15 -3.60 12.39
C GLU A 133 -17.64 -2.61 11.33
N VAL A 134 -17.80 -1.34 11.68
CA VAL A 134 -18.14 -0.27 10.72
C VAL A 134 -17.02 -0.06 9.71
N GLY A 135 -15.77 -0.09 10.16
CA GLY A 135 -14.60 0.06 9.30
C GLY A 135 -14.38 -1.10 8.32
N ALA A 136 -14.86 -2.30 8.62
CA ALA A 136 -14.74 -3.47 7.75
C ALA A 136 -15.57 -3.36 6.46
N ALA A 137 -16.64 -2.57 6.48
CA ALA A 137 -17.51 -2.32 5.32
C ALA A 137 -16.98 -1.21 4.39
N VAL A 138 -15.85 -0.60 4.73
CA VAL A 138 -15.32 0.60 4.07
C VAL A 138 -13.89 0.35 3.65
N GLU A 139 -13.57 0.75 2.42
CA GLU A 139 -12.21 0.72 1.89
C GLU A 139 -11.49 2.05 2.22
N PRO A 140 -10.48 2.05 3.11
CA PRO A 140 -9.74 3.25 3.49
C PRO A 140 -9.25 4.09 2.30
N GLY A 141 -9.64 5.36 2.26
CA GLY A 141 -9.18 6.29 1.21
C GLY A 141 -9.88 6.16 -0.14
N GLU A 142 -10.85 5.25 -0.28
CA GLU A 142 -11.78 5.19 -1.43
C GLU A 142 -13.18 5.67 -1.06
N CYS A 143 -13.54 5.56 0.22
CA CYS A 143 -14.84 5.97 0.72
C CYS A 143 -14.67 7.05 1.80
N GLY A 144 -15.43 8.13 1.65
CA GLY A 144 -15.59 9.15 2.67
C GLY A 144 -16.51 8.65 3.78
N LEU A 145 -16.28 9.12 5.01
CA LEU A 145 -17.12 8.78 6.15
C LEU A 145 -17.97 9.98 6.53
N GLN A 146 -19.17 9.69 7.03
CA GLN A 146 -20.01 10.70 7.66
C GLN A 146 -20.60 10.13 8.95
N MET A 147 -20.69 10.96 9.97
CA MET A 147 -21.35 10.64 11.23
C MET A 147 -22.42 11.69 11.48
N THR A 148 -23.64 11.25 11.76
CA THR A 148 -24.73 12.11 12.16
C THR A 148 -25.11 11.83 13.60
N ASP A 149 -25.39 12.87 14.37
CA ASP A 149 -26.08 12.79 15.66
C ASP A 149 -27.20 13.83 15.70
N GLY A 150 -28.44 13.37 15.61
CA GLY A 150 -29.61 14.23 15.48
C GLY A 150 -29.51 15.13 14.24
N THR A 151 -29.38 16.44 14.44
CA THR A 151 -29.24 17.44 13.35
C THR A 151 -27.79 17.77 12.99
N LYS A 152 -26.81 17.28 13.76
CA LYS A 152 -25.38 17.54 13.50
C LYS A 152 -24.81 16.47 12.59
N THR A 153 -23.93 16.88 11.67
CA THR A 153 -23.20 15.97 10.78
C THR A 153 -21.72 16.35 10.78
N ALA A 154 -20.85 15.38 11.04
CA ALA A 154 -19.43 15.47 10.77
C ALA A 154 -19.13 14.65 9.51
N SER A 155 -18.26 15.15 8.63
CA SER A 155 -17.94 14.50 7.36
C SER A 155 -16.44 14.53 7.09
N GLN A 156 -15.92 13.38 6.69
CA GLN A 156 -14.52 13.14 6.38
C GLN A 156 -14.43 12.51 4.98
N PRO A 157 -14.36 13.33 3.92
CA PRO A 157 -14.11 12.87 2.55
C PRO A 157 -12.81 12.05 2.43
N ALA A 158 -12.75 11.13 1.48
CA ALA A 158 -11.59 10.28 1.27
C ALA A 158 -10.31 11.09 0.97
N SER A 159 -10.41 12.11 0.13
CA SER A 159 -9.37 13.09 -0.20
C SER A 159 -8.81 13.79 1.04
N HIS A 160 -9.69 14.22 1.95
CA HIS A 160 -9.31 14.87 3.20
C HIS A 160 -8.62 13.89 4.16
N LEU A 161 -9.13 12.66 4.27
CA LEU A 161 -8.53 11.61 5.07
C LEU A 161 -7.13 11.24 4.57
N LEU A 162 -6.95 11.12 3.25
CA LEU A 162 -5.65 10.86 2.63
C LEU A 162 -4.70 12.05 2.83
N ALA A 163 -5.19 13.28 2.62
CA ALA A 163 -4.44 14.50 2.83
C ALA A 163 -3.95 14.68 4.28
N ARG A 164 -4.64 14.09 5.26
CA ARG A 164 -4.29 14.10 6.68
C ARG A 164 -3.56 12.84 7.15
N ARG A 165 -3.36 11.85 6.27
CA ARG A 165 -2.84 10.51 6.63
C ARG A 165 -3.70 9.80 7.70
N MET A 166 -5.02 10.01 7.62
CA MET A 166 -6.03 9.45 8.53
C MET A 166 -6.92 8.40 7.87
N ALA A 167 -6.68 8.06 6.61
CA ALA A 167 -7.47 7.06 5.90
C ALA A 167 -7.43 5.69 6.59
N SER A 168 -6.26 5.28 7.13
CA SER A 168 -6.11 4.03 7.87
C SER A 168 -5.36 4.24 9.20
N PRO A 169 -5.79 3.58 10.31
CA PRO A 169 -7.02 2.81 10.44
C PRO A 169 -8.27 3.72 10.47
N THR A 170 -9.40 3.22 9.95
CA THR A 170 -10.69 3.95 9.85
C THR A 170 -11.17 4.49 11.21
N SER A 171 -10.79 3.86 12.32
CA SER A 171 -11.08 4.30 13.68
C SER A 171 -10.57 5.72 13.99
N ARG A 172 -9.46 6.17 13.38
CA ARG A 172 -8.95 7.54 13.56
C ARG A 172 -9.89 8.58 12.98
N ALA A 173 -10.45 8.30 11.81
CA ALA A 173 -11.43 9.16 11.17
C ALA A 173 -12.73 9.22 12.01
N ILE A 174 -13.19 8.08 12.50
CA ILE A 174 -14.38 8.00 13.36
C ILE A 174 -14.18 8.77 14.67
N LEU A 175 -13.03 8.62 15.33
CA LEU A 175 -12.69 9.36 16.55
C LEU A 175 -12.67 10.88 16.35
N ALA A 176 -12.15 11.33 15.20
CA ALA A 176 -12.16 12.75 14.86
C ALA A 176 -13.60 13.28 14.70
N MET A 177 -14.48 12.51 14.07
CA MET A 177 -15.91 12.87 13.94
C MET A 177 -16.63 12.89 15.29
N VAL A 178 -16.36 11.92 16.19
CA VAL A 178 -16.90 11.91 17.56
C VAL A 178 -16.50 13.21 18.29
N THR A 179 -15.25 13.61 18.16
CA THR A 179 -14.73 14.85 18.76
C THR A 179 -15.39 16.09 18.14
N GLU A 180 -15.52 16.12 16.82
CA GLU A 180 -16.15 17.22 16.07
C GLU A 180 -17.62 17.42 16.45
N LEU A 181 -18.36 16.33 16.68
CA LEU A 181 -19.75 16.37 17.12
C LEU A 181 -19.92 16.70 18.61
N GLY A 182 -18.83 16.70 19.38
CA GLY A 182 -18.85 16.87 20.83
C GLY A 182 -19.46 15.68 21.57
N LEU A 183 -19.36 14.48 20.99
CA LEU A 183 -19.89 13.26 21.58
C LEU A 183 -18.96 12.74 22.69
N PRO A 184 -19.50 12.13 23.75
CA PRO A 184 -18.69 11.64 24.86
C PRO A 184 -17.81 10.47 24.41
N ALA A 185 -16.52 10.52 24.70
CA ALA A 185 -15.56 9.45 24.38
C ALA A 185 -15.67 8.20 25.29
N ARG A 186 -16.83 8.00 25.94
CA ARG A 186 -17.02 6.94 26.93
C ARG A 186 -17.17 5.59 26.22
N ASP A 187 -16.40 4.59 26.66
CA ASP A 187 -16.44 3.20 26.18
C ASP A 187 -16.16 2.99 24.68
N LEU A 188 -15.40 3.90 24.04
CA LEU A 188 -14.86 3.68 22.70
C LEU A 188 -13.92 2.46 22.69
N PRO A 189 -13.99 1.56 21.69
CA PRO A 189 -14.57 1.74 20.35
C PRO A 189 -16.03 1.27 20.16
N ASN A 190 -16.80 1.10 21.23
CA ASN A 190 -18.20 0.67 21.15
C ASN A 190 -19.10 1.82 20.65
N LEU A 191 -19.62 1.70 19.43
CA LEU A 191 -20.50 2.71 18.83
C LEU A 191 -21.85 2.78 19.54
N GLN A 192 -22.33 1.66 20.08
CA GLN A 192 -23.60 1.64 20.82
C GLN A 192 -23.51 2.47 22.11
N ALA A 193 -22.31 2.59 22.67
CA ALA A 193 -22.06 3.37 23.89
C ALA A 193 -22.11 4.89 23.66
N LEU A 194 -21.98 5.35 22.41
CA LEU A 194 -22.17 6.77 22.07
C LEU A 194 -23.61 7.23 22.34
N GLY A 195 -24.58 6.30 22.30
CA GLY A 195 -26.00 6.59 22.51
C GLY A 195 -26.60 7.54 21.47
N GLY A 196 -27.84 7.97 21.70
CA GLY A 196 -28.53 8.94 20.86
C GLY A 196 -28.93 8.42 19.46
N ALA A 197 -29.24 9.34 18.55
CA ALA A 197 -29.55 9.06 17.14
C ALA A 197 -28.27 9.06 16.29
N THR A 198 -27.20 8.43 16.80
CA THR A 198 -25.89 8.42 16.16
C THR A 198 -25.85 7.35 15.07
N ALA A 199 -25.51 7.74 13.84
CA ALA A 199 -25.36 6.84 12.71
C ALA A 199 -24.09 7.17 11.91
N VAL A 200 -23.42 6.13 11.42
CA VAL A 200 -22.24 6.26 10.55
C VAL A 200 -22.62 5.82 9.14
N TYR A 201 -22.17 6.59 8.15
CA TYR A 201 -22.43 6.37 6.74
C TYR A 201 -21.12 6.35 5.96
N GLY A 202 -21.10 5.56 4.89
CA GLY A 202 -20.10 5.64 3.83
C GLY A 202 -20.63 6.50 2.68
N ALA A 203 -19.74 7.23 2.03
CA ALA A 203 -20.01 7.97 0.81
C ALA A 203 -18.93 7.63 -0.21
N TRP A 204 -19.32 6.89 -1.26
CA TRP A 204 -18.42 6.51 -2.34
C TRP A 204 -18.48 7.54 -3.45
N GLY A 205 -17.32 7.86 -4.02
CA GLY A 205 -17.22 8.96 -4.95
C GLY A 205 -16.11 8.79 -5.97
N ILE A 206 -16.19 9.63 -6.99
CA ILE A 206 -15.13 9.80 -7.98
C ILE A 206 -14.20 10.91 -7.49
N ARG A 207 -12.91 10.63 -7.54
CA ARG A 207 -11.86 11.60 -7.24
C ARG A 207 -11.13 11.94 -8.52
N LEU A 208 -11.02 13.22 -8.80
CA LEU A 208 -10.32 13.77 -9.94
C LEU A 208 -9.25 14.73 -9.44
N ALA A 209 -8.05 14.69 -10.01
CA ALA A 209 -7.04 15.69 -9.67
C ALA A 209 -6.21 16.13 -10.86
N GLN A 210 -5.73 17.36 -10.76
CA GLN A 210 -4.75 17.95 -11.64
C GLN A 210 -3.32 17.64 -11.15
N PRO A 211 -2.45 17.09 -12.01
CA PRO A 211 -1.06 16.81 -11.65
C PRO A 211 -0.18 18.06 -11.66
N SER A 212 -0.53 19.05 -12.47
CA SER A 212 0.12 20.35 -12.52
C SER A 212 -0.90 21.42 -12.90
N PRO A 213 -0.65 22.71 -12.58
CA PRO A 213 -1.60 23.76 -12.92
C PRO A 213 -1.84 23.80 -14.43
N GLY A 214 -3.12 23.78 -14.83
CA GLY A 214 -3.53 23.77 -16.24
C GLY A 214 -3.55 22.40 -16.94
N ALA A 215 -3.05 21.33 -16.30
CA ALA A 215 -3.15 19.98 -16.88
C ALA A 215 -4.59 19.45 -16.88
N ALA A 216 -4.85 18.44 -17.71
CA ALA A 216 -6.13 17.72 -17.68
C ALA A 216 -6.28 16.92 -16.37
N PRO A 217 -7.51 16.76 -15.84
CA PRO A 217 -7.74 15.93 -14.67
C PRO A 217 -7.54 14.44 -14.98
N MET A 218 -7.13 13.68 -13.96
CA MET A 218 -7.15 12.21 -13.97
C MET A 218 -7.94 11.67 -12.80
N VAL A 219 -8.52 10.48 -12.99
CA VAL A 219 -9.22 9.76 -11.93
C VAL A 219 -8.22 9.18 -10.95
N LEU A 220 -8.43 9.43 -9.66
CA LEU A 220 -7.60 8.92 -8.59
C LEU A 220 -8.17 7.62 -8.05
N ALA A 221 -7.42 6.54 -8.20
CA ALA A 221 -7.67 5.27 -7.54
C ALA A 221 -6.53 4.94 -6.58
N ARG A 222 -6.82 4.23 -5.48
CA ARG A 222 -5.78 3.74 -4.58
C ARG A 222 -4.99 2.62 -5.28
N LEU A 223 -3.66 2.63 -5.15
CA LEU A 223 -2.78 1.72 -5.90
C LEU A 223 -2.61 0.34 -5.27
N VAL A 224 -2.87 0.20 -3.97
CA VAL A 224 -2.77 -1.09 -3.27
C VAL A 224 -3.95 -1.23 -2.29
N PRO A 225 -4.67 -2.37 -2.31
CA PRO A 225 -5.70 -2.65 -1.31
C PRO A 225 -5.06 -2.79 0.09
N PRO A 226 -5.76 -2.44 1.17
CA PRO A 226 -5.30 -2.59 2.53
C PRO A 226 -5.15 -4.08 2.82
N ALA A 227 -4.06 -4.43 3.50
CA ALA A 227 -4.01 -5.71 4.17
C ALA A 227 -5.01 -5.67 5.33
N ALA A 228 -5.91 -6.65 5.41
CA ALA A 228 -6.82 -6.79 6.55
C ALA A 228 -6.00 -6.95 7.85
N MET A 229 -6.47 -6.32 8.93
CA MET A 229 -5.85 -6.41 10.26
C MET A 229 -6.18 -7.72 11.00
N GLU A 230 -6.99 -8.59 10.39
CA GLU A 230 -7.30 -9.92 10.89
C GLU A 230 -6.25 -10.95 10.42
N PRO A 231 -6.09 -12.10 11.11
CA PRO A 231 -5.23 -13.17 10.63
C PRO A 231 -5.64 -13.57 9.20
N LEU A 232 -4.79 -13.26 8.23
CA LEU A 232 -5.01 -13.59 6.82
C LEU A 232 -5.17 -15.11 6.69
N SER A 233 -6.36 -15.55 6.27
CA SER A 233 -6.56 -16.94 5.87
C SER A 233 -5.67 -17.24 4.66
N ARG A 234 -5.24 -18.51 4.51
CA ARG A 234 -4.42 -18.92 3.35
C ARG A 234 -5.09 -18.57 2.01
N PRO A 235 -6.42 -18.77 1.82
CA PRO A 235 -7.09 -18.34 0.59
C PRO A 235 -7.04 -16.82 0.36
N ALA A 236 -7.27 -16.00 1.40
CA ALA A 236 -7.21 -14.55 1.28
C ALA A 236 -5.80 -14.05 0.94
N ALA A 237 -4.76 -14.68 1.51
CA ALA A 237 -3.37 -14.39 1.15
C ALA A 237 -3.07 -14.73 -0.32
N ALA A 238 -3.60 -15.84 -0.84
CA ALA A 238 -3.44 -16.22 -2.25
C ALA A 238 -4.14 -15.23 -3.21
N GLU A 239 -5.34 -14.78 -2.86
CA GLU A 239 -6.08 -13.78 -3.64
C GLU A 239 -5.37 -12.43 -3.64
N LEU A 240 -4.89 -11.97 -2.47
CA LEU A 240 -4.10 -10.76 -2.35
C LEU A 240 -2.82 -10.85 -3.19
N ALA A 241 -2.08 -11.96 -3.08
CA ALA A 241 -0.88 -12.21 -3.90
C ALA A 241 -1.21 -12.16 -5.39
N SER A 242 -2.31 -12.78 -5.83
CA SER A 242 -2.75 -12.76 -7.23
C SER A 242 -3.01 -11.34 -7.75
N ARG A 243 -3.68 -10.49 -6.95
CA ARG A 243 -3.93 -9.09 -7.31
C ARG A 243 -2.65 -8.26 -7.38
N ILE A 244 -1.72 -8.48 -6.45
CA ILE A 244 -0.41 -7.80 -6.43
C ILE A 244 0.42 -8.22 -7.64
N VAL A 245 0.52 -9.52 -7.94
CA VAL A 245 1.24 -10.03 -9.13
C VAL A 245 0.65 -9.45 -10.41
N ALA A 246 -0.67 -9.47 -10.57
CA ALA A 246 -1.34 -8.89 -11.73
C ALA A 246 -1.10 -7.38 -11.89
N ARG A 247 -0.90 -6.66 -10.79
CA ARG A 247 -0.55 -5.24 -10.83
C ARG A 247 0.90 -5.04 -11.27
N LEU A 248 1.85 -5.74 -10.65
CA LEU A 248 3.27 -5.63 -10.97
C LEU A 248 3.55 -6.02 -12.42
N GLU A 249 2.87 -7.04 -12.94
CA GLU A 249 2.97 -7.41 -14.36
C GLU A 249 2.55 -6.28 -15.31
N ARG A 250 1.48 -5.55 -14.97
CA ARG A 250 1.03 -4.40 -15.76
C ARG A 250 2.01 -3.24 -15.71
N GLU A 251 2.67 -3.02 -14.58
CA GLU A 251 3.69 -1.97 -14.45
C GLU A 251 4.97 -2.31 -15.21
N LEU A 252 5.33 -3.60 -15.24
CA LEU A 252 6.47 -4.09 -15.99
C LEU A 252 6.16 -4.18 -17.50
N ALA A 253 4.89 -4.31 -17.91
CA ALA A 253 4.53 -4.49 -19.31
C ALA A 253 5.06 -3.33 -20.19
N PRO A 254 5.64 -3.63 -21.37
CA PRO A 254 5.99 -2.58 -22.31
C PRO A 254 4.73 -1.81 -22.72
N PRO A 255 4.83 -0.50 -22.98
CA PRO A 255 3.68 0.29 -23.39
C PRO A 255 3.05 -0.27 -24.67
N PRO A 256 1.71 -0.24 -24.79
CA PRO A 256 0.97 -0.93 -25.85
C PRO A 256 1.24 -0.39 -27.27
N ASP A 257 1.86 0.79 -27.40
CA ASP A 257 2.21 1.41 -28.68
C ASP A 257 3.72 1.68 -28.82
N ALA A 258 4.53 0.64 -28.60
CA ALA A 258 5.99 0.72 -28.73
C ALA A 258 6.46 1.21 -30.12
N ALA A 259 5.63 1.07 -31.16
CA ALA A 259 5.90 1.56 -32.52
C ALA A 259 5.77 3.09 -32.65
N SER A 260 5.01 3.74 -31.78
CA SER A 260 4.86 5.20 -31.71
C SER A 260 5.93 5.89 -30.86
N LEU A 261 6.77 5.12 -30.15
CA LEU A 261 7.78 5.67 -29.26
C LEU A 261 9.01 6.16 -30.04
N PRO A 262 9.70 7.21 -29.56
CA PRO A 262 10.99 7.61 -30.07
C PRO A 262 11.98 6.44 -30.10
N GLU A 263 12.88 6.41 -31.08
CA GLU A 263 13.92 5.39 -31.20
C GLU A 263 14.71 5.25 -29.89
N GLY A 264 14.82 4.03 -29.36
CA GLY A 264 15.47 3.74 -28.08
C GLY A 264 14.61 3.90 -26.82
N ALA A 265 13.42 4.53 -26.89
CA ALA A 265 12.56 4.70 -25.71
C ALA A 265 11.94 3.37 -25.24
N ALA A 266 11.59 2.46 -26.16
CA ALA A 266 11.15 1.11 -25.81
C ALA A 266 12.24 0.29 -25.11
N ASP A 267 13.51 0.52 -25.45
CA ASP A 267 14.66 -0.11 -24.80
C ASP A 267 14.91 0.50 -23.41
N THR A 268 14.76 1.82 -23.28
CA THR A 268 14.78 2.46 -21.96
C THR A 268 13.64 1.95 -21.08
N PHE A 269 12.41 1.83 -21.58
CA PHE A 269 11.30 1.26 -20.80
C PHE A 269 11.51 -0.21 -20.40
N ARG A 270 12.20 -1.00 -21.23
CA ARG A 270 12.57 -2.38 -20.89
C ARG A 270 13.66 -2.45 -19.82
N ARG A 271 14.60 -1.50 -19.84
CA ARG A 271 15.70 -1.39 -18.88
C ARG A 271 15.25 -0.82 -17.53
N THR A 272 14.34 0.16 -17.55
CA THR A 272 13.74 0.70 -16.33
C THR A 272 12.79 -0.33 -15.74
N GLY A 273 13.12 -0.86 -14.56
CA GLY A 273 12.33 -1.88 -13.88
C GLY A 273 11.03 -1.33 -13.26
N LEU A 274 10.87 -1.52 -11.95
CA LEU A 274 9.69 -0.99 -11.26
C LEU A 274 9.82 0.51 -11.05
N ARG A 275 8.69 1.21 -10.99
CA ARG A 275 8.63 2.65 -10.75
C ARG A 275 8.50 2.93 -9.25
N GLY A 276 8.94 4.10 -8.81
CA GLY A 276 8.84 4.52 -7.41
C GLY A 276 7.41 4.82 -6.98
N THR A 277 7.26 5.55 -5.87
CA THR A 277 5.93 5.85 -5.33
C THR A 277 5.20 6.79 -6.27
N TYR A 278 4.05 6.37 -6.80
CA TYR A 278 3.22 7.25 -7.60
C TYR A 278 2.60 8.35 -6.74
N LEU A 279 3.05 9.57 -6.99
CA LEU A 279 2.52 10.78 -6.39
C LEU A 279 1.37 11.27 -7.23
N VAL A 280 0.19 10.77 -6.86
CA VAL A 280 -1.12 11.18 -7.41
C VAL A 280 -1.23 12.69 -7.69
N PRO A 281 -0.85 13.61 -6.77
CA PRO A 281 -1.01 15.05 -7.02
C PRO A 281 -0.05 15.63 -8.06
N ALA A 282 0.97 14.88 -8.49
CA ALA A 282 1.99 15.30 -9.42
C ALA A 282 2.05 14.42 -10.69
N ASP A 283 1.20 13.37 -10.78
CA ASP A 283 1.18 12.33 -11.82
C ASP A 283 2.57 11.87 -12.25
N LEU A 284 3.41 11.62 -11.25
CA LEU A 284 4.74 11.11 -11.47
C LEU A 284 5.07 10.09 -10.40
N ASN A 285 5.95 9.17 -10.75
CA ASN A 285 6.57 8.29 -9.77
C ASN A 285 7.76 9.03 -9.18
N GLU A 286 7.86 9.04 -7.86
CA GLU A 286 9.01 9.58 -7.14
C GLU A 286 9.67 8.47 -6.32
N PRO A 287 10.93 8.11 -6.62
CA PRO A 287 11.67 8.42 -7.86
C PRO A 287 11.02 7.80 -9.12
N VAL A 288 11.43 8.26 -10.32
CA VAL A 288 10.90 7.76 -11.61
C VAL A 288 11.09 6.24 -11.73
N VAL A 289 12.27 5.77 -11.34
CA VAL A 289 12.60 4.35 -11.19
C VAL A 289 12.78 4.05 -9.72
N ALA A 290 12.16 2.98 -9.23
CA ALA A 290 12.26 2.57 -7.83
C ALA A 290 13.73 2.29 -7.45
N PRO A 291 14.13 2.60 -6.20
CA PRO A 291 15.46 2.23 -5.71
C PRO A 291 15.75 0.74 -5.89
N ALA A 292 17.01 0.40 -6.19
CA ALA A 292 17.41 -0.99 -6.46
C ALA A 292 17.03 -1.96 -5.32
N ALA A 293 17.11 -1.51 -4.06
CA ALA A 293 16.71 -2.31 -2.90
C ALA A 293 15.22 -2.65 -2.90
N ASP A 294 14.35 -1.70 -3.26
CA ASP A 294 12.91 -1.90 -3.33
C ASP A 294 12.55 -2.86 -4.48
N GLN A 295 13.18 -2.68 -5.64
CA GLN A 295 13.03 -3.60 -6.76
C GLN A 295 13.48 -5.02 -6.41
N ALA A 296 14.64 -5.17 -5.76
CA ALA A 296 15.15 -6.47 -5.33
C ALA A 296 14.26 -7.12 -4.27
N PHE A 297 13.67 -6.33 -3.36
CA PHE A 297 12.68 -6.81 -2.40
C PHE A 297 11.43 -7.37 -3.10
N VAL A 298 10.91 -6.65 -4.10
CA VAL A 298 9.77 -7.13 -4.90
C VAL A 298 10.13 -8.39 -5.68
N ALA A 299 11.32 -8.45 -6.29
CA ALA A 299 11.79 -9.64 -6.99
C ALA A 299 11.85 -10.86 -6.04
N TRP A 300 12.35 -10.68 -4.82
CA TRP A 300 12.36 -11.72 -3.81
C TRP A 300 10.94 -12.13 -3.38
N ALA A 301 10.06 -11.18 -3.10
CA ALA A 301 8.67 -11.48 -2.73
C ALA A 301 7.93 -12.28 -3.84
N LEU A 302 8.13 -11.90 -5.10
CA LEU A 302 7.59 -12.63 -6.26
C LEU A 302 8.19 -14.04 -6.38
N ALA A 303 9.49 -14.20 -6.13
CA ALA A 303 10.14 -15.51 -6.11
C ALA A 303 9.58 -16.41 -4.99
N GLN A 304 9.29 -15.84 -3.81
CA GLN A 304 8.63 -16.57 -2.71
C GLN A 304 7.22 -17.02 -3.11
N VAL A 305 6.45 -16.19 -3.81
CA VAL A 305 5.14 -16.57 -4.37
C VAL A 305 5.31 -17.73 -5.36
N ALA A 306 6.29 -17.66 -6.26
CA ALA A 306 6.58 -18.72 -7.21
C ALA A 306 6.95 -20.06 -6.53
N GLY A 307 7.71 -20.01 -5.43
CA GLY A 307 8.13 -21.18 -4.67
C GLY A 307 7.08 -21.78 -3.72
N THR A 308 5.96 -21.09 -3.46
CA THR A 308 5.00 -21.51 -2.43
C THR A 308 4.06 -22.62 -2.93
N PRO A 309 4.07 -23.85 -2.34
CA PRO A 309 3.26 -24.97 -2.83
C PRO A 309 1.74 -24.77 -2.69
N GLY A 310 1.30 -23.85 -1.84
CA GLY A 310 -0.12 -23.55 -1.62
C GLY A 310 -0.78 -22.65 -2.68
N PHE A 311 0.01 -22.08 -3.60
CA PHE A 311 -0.51 -21.25 -4.68
C PHE A 311 -0.72 -22.04 -5.97
N ASN A 312 -1.72 -21.65 -6.76
CA ASN A 312 -2.00 -22.32 -8.03
C ASN A 312 -0.86 -22.13 -9.04
N GLY A 313 -0.70 -23.08 -9.98
CA GLY A 313 0.38 -23.09 -10.96
C GLY A 313 0.50 -21.78 -11.76
N ALA A 314 -0.61 -21.29 -12.30
CA ALA A 314 -0.64 -20.07 -13.10
C ALA A 314 -0.12 -18.84 -12.35
N LEU A 315 -0.48 -18.69 -11.06
CA LEU A 315 0.04 -17.61 -10.21
C LEU A 315 1.55 -17.75 -9.98
N ARG A 316 2.03 -18.98 -9.75
CA ARG A 316 3.46 -19.23 -9.54
C ARG A 316 4.28 -18.92 -10.79
N ASP A 317 3.78 -19.32 -11.96
CA ASP A 317 4.44 -19.07 -13.25
C ASP A 317 4.53 -17.56 -13.55
N ARG A 318 3.41 -16.85 -13.35
CA ARG A 318 3.32 -15.38 -13.46
C ARG A 318 4.27 -14.66 -12.51
N ALA A 319 4.30 -15.07 -11.25
CA ALA A 319 5.20 -14.49 -10.25
C ALA A 319 6.68 -14.77 -10.60
N SER A 320 7.00 -15.98 -11.06
CA SER A 320 8.35 -16.35 -11.53
C SER A 320 8.79 -15.49 -12.72
N ALA A 321 7.91 -15.31 -13.72
CA ALA A 321 8.18 -14.46 -14.88
C ALA A 321 8.39 -13.00 -14.46
N ALA A 322 7.51 -12.45 -13.61
CA ALA A 322 7.64 -11.08 -13.11
C ALA A 322 8.94 -10.88 -12.31
N ALA A 323 9.29 -11.81 -11.42
CA ALA A 323 10.54 -11.75 -10.64
C ALA A 323 11.78 -11.70 -11.54
N ARG A 324 11.82 -12.54 -12.58
CA ARG A 324 12.93 -12.57 -13.55
C ARG A 324 13.05 -11.27 -14.32
N ARG A 325 11.93 -10.67 -14.72
CA ARG A 325 11.92 -9.37 -15.40
C ARG A 325 12.50 -8.25 -14.52
N VAL A 326 12.14 -8.23 -13.24
CA VAL A 326 12.72 -7.26 -12.29
C VAL A 326 14.22 -7.49 -12.10
N LEU A 327 14.67 -8.75 -11.98
CA LEU A 327 16.10 -9.07 -11.87
C LEU A 327 16.89 -8.72 -13.13
N SER A 328 16.30 -8.89 -14.32
CA SER A 328 16.93 -8.46 -15.58
C SER A 328 17.02 -6.93 -15.67
N ALA A 329 16.00 -6.19 -15.24
CA ALA A 329 16.08 -4.73 -15.16
C ALA A 329 17.18 -4.26 -14.19
N LEU A 330 17.34 -4.92 -13.04
CA LEU A 330 18.44 -4.64 -12.11
C LEU A 330 19.84 -4.94 -12.67
N ALA A 331 19.93 -5.80 -13.69
CA ALA A 331 21.18 -6.08 -14.40
C ALA A 331 21.51 -5.02 -15.46
N GLU A 332 20.49 -4.41 -16.06
CA GLU A 332 20.60 -3.42 -17.14
C GLU A 332 20.43 -2.00 -16.59
N VAL A 333 21.44 -1.53 -15.86
CA VAL A 333 21.42 -0.24 -15.15
C VAL A 333 21.44 0.93 -16.16
N ASP A 334 20.41 1.78 -16.13
CA ASP A 334 20.41 3.05 -16.84
C ASP A 334 21.45 4.02 -16.25
N PRO A 335 22.08 4.92 -17.03
CA PRO A 335 23.06 5.89 -16.48
C PRO A 335 22.52 6.79 -15.35
N SER A 336 21.20 6.93 -15.22
CA SER A 336 20.54 7.66 -14.14
C SER A 336 20.35 6.86 -12.84
N GLU A 337 20.65 5.55 -12.86
CA GLU A 337 20.46 4.63 -11.74
C GLU A 337 21.79 4.20 -11.11
N SER A 338 21.74 3.79 -9.84
CA SER A 338 22.89 3.17 -9.16
C SER A 338 22.86 1.66 -9.38
N PRO A 339 24.00 1.01 -9.69
CA PRO A 339 24.03 -0.44 -9.84
C PRO A 339 23.58 -1.17 -8.58
N ALA A 340 22.78 -2.22 -8.74
CA ALA A 340 22.28 -3.00 -7.61
C ALA A 340 23.39 -3.65 -6.76
N VAL A 341 24.54 -3.94 -7.38
CA VAL A 341 25.71 -4.53 -6.72
C VAL A 341 26.45 -3.57 -5.78
N ASP A 342 26.17 -2.27 -5.89
CA ASP A 342 26.75 -1.23 -5.05
C ASP A 342 25.87 -0.93 -3.82
N ASP A 343 24.60 -1.36 -3.83
CA ASP A 343 23.69 -1.29 -2.69
C ASP A 343 23.66 -2.63 -1.93
N VAL A 344 23.91 -2.58 -0.63
CA VAL A 344 24.00 -3.76 0.24
C VAL A 344 22.69 -4.55 0.29
N ASN A 345 21.56 -3.85 0.42
CA ASN A 345 20.25 -4.49 0.51
C ASN A 345 19.83 -5.05 -0.85
N ALA A 346 20.02 -4.29 -1.93
CA ALA A 346 19.71 -4.75 -3.27
C ALA A 346 20.52 -6.01 -3.63
N THR A 347 21.81 -6.04 -3.31
CA THR A 347 22.68 -7.22 -3.50
C THR A 347 22.14 -8.43 -2.76
N ALA A 348 21.85 -8.30 -1.46
CA ALA A 348 21.38 -9.41 -0.63
C ALA A 348 20.00 -9.92 -1.07
N LEU A 349 19.06 -9.02 -1.33
CA LEU A 349 17.70 -9.36 -1.73
C LEU A 349 17.64 -9.94 -3.15
N ALA A 350 18.45 -9.45 -4.09
CA ALA A 350 18.55 -10.03 -5.42
C ALA A 350 19.13 -11.44 -5.37
N ALA A 351 20.15 -11.68 -4.54
CA ALA A 351 20.71 -13.02 -4.32
C ALA A 351 19.65 -13.99 -3.74
N LEU A 352 18.88 -13.55 -2.74
CA LEU A 352 17.75 -14.32 -2.19
C LEU A 352 16.69 -14.62 -3.24
N ALA A 353 16.34 -13.65 -4.09
CA ALA A 353 15.37 -13.85 -5.16
C ALA A 353 15.82 -14.92 -6.16
N ILE A 354 17.11 -14.91 -6.54
CA ILE A 354 17.70 -15.89 -7.46
C ILE A 354 17.63 -17.30 -6.88
N ASP A 355 17.98 -17.47 -5.60
CA ASP A 355 17.96 -18.78 -4.95
C ASP A 355 16.53 -19.30 -4.80
N ALA A 356 15.58 -18.44 -4.39
CA ALA A 356 14.17 -18.80 -4.33
C ALA A 356 13.61 -19.21 -5.72
N LEU A 357 14.02 -18.54 -6.81
CA LEU A 357 13.64 -18.92 -8.18
C LEU A 357 14.25 -20.23 -8.67
N ARG A 358 15.40 -20.65 -8.13
CA ARG A 358 16.03 -21.95 -8.44
C ARG A 358 15.27 -23.10 -7.78
N GLU A 359 14.77 -22.87 -6.57
CA GLU A 359 13.98 -23.85 -5.82
C GLU A 359 12.51 -23.92 -6.26
N ALA A 360 12.01 -22.88 -6.93
CA ALA A 360 10.62 -22.83 -7.37
C ALA A 360 10.30 -23.94 -8.40
N PRO A 361 9.16 -24.65 -8.24
CA PRO A 361 8.75 -25.69 -9.16
C PRO A 361 8.35 -25.08 -10.51
N GLY A 362 8.92 -25.56 -11.62
CA GLY A 362 8.58 -25.10 -12.97
C GLY A 362 9.54 -25.62 -14.05
N SER A 363 9.18 -25.38 -15.31
CA SER A 363 10.06 -25.64 -16.47
C SER A 363 11.20 -24.63 -16.54
N ALA A 364 12.26 -24.99 -17.28
CA ALA A 364 13.38 -24.08 -17.54
C ALA A 364 12.87 -22.72 -18.08
N PRO A 365 13.42 -21.59 -17.61
CA PRO A 365 12.91 -20.27 -17.95
C PRO A 365 13.16 -19.94 -19.43
N ALA A 366 12.19 -19.28 -20.05
CA ALA A 366 12.37 -18.68 -21.39
C ALA A 366 13.40 -17.53 -21.33
N ASP A 367 13.34 -16.71 -20.27
CA ASP A 367 14.22 -15.57 -20.06
C ASP A 367 15.05 -15.75 -18.77
N PRO A 368 16.27 -16.30 -18.85
CA PRO A 368 17.14 -16.44 -17.68
C PRO A 368 17.71 -15.09 -17.23
N VAL A 369 17.99 -14.97 -15.93
CA VAL A 369 18.71 -13.80 -15.37
C VAL A 369 20.12 -13.75 -15.98
N PRO A 370 20.63 -12.58 -16.42
CA PRO A 370 21.93 -12.49 -17.08
C PRO A 370 23.08 -13.05 -16.23
N ALA A 371 23.87 -13.97 -16.79
CA ALA A 371 24.99 -14.60 -16.09
C ALA A 371 26.05 -13.62 -15.54
N PRO A 372 26.41 -12.52 -16.23
CA PRO A 372 27.33 -11.52 -15.68
C PRO A 372 26.80 -10.87 -14.39
N PHE A 373 25.49 -10.63 -14.31
CA PHE A 373 24.87 -10.05 -13.12
C PHE A 373 24.91 -11.03 -11.94
N LEU A 374 24.67 -12.33 -12.19
CA LEU A 374 24.80 -13.37 -11.18
C LEU A 374 26.22 -13.42 -10.59
N ALA A 375 27.24 -13.36 -11.45
CA ALA A 375 28.64 -13.35 -11.02
C ALA A 375 28.99 -12.07 -10.22
N ALA A 376 28.46 -10.92 -10.63
CA ALA A 376 28.68 -9.65 -9.94
C ALA A 376 28.04 -9.63 -8.54
N LEU A 377 26.82 -10.16 -8.40
CA LEU A 377 26.15 -10.35 -7.10
C LEU A 377 26.96 -11.28 -6.19
N ASP A 378 27.45 -12.40 -6.71
CA ASP A 378 28.26 -13.35 -5.92
C ASP A 378 29.57 -12.71 -5.45
N GLY A 379 30.21 -11.93 -6.31
CA GLY A 379 31.40 -11.16 -5.95
C GLY A 379 31.13 -10.08 -4.91
N ALA A 380 30.00 -9.35 -5.02
CA ALA A 380 29.59 -8.35 -4.04
C ALA A 380 29.26 -8.98 -2.68
N LEU A 381 28.50 -10.08 -2.68
CA LEU A 381 28.13 -10.80 -1.48
C LEU A 381 29.35 -11.42 -0.78
N ALA A 382 30.33 -11.93 -1.53
CA ALA A 382 31.59 -12.44 -0.98
C ALA A 382 32.40 -11.34 -0.25
N ARG A 383 32.42 -10.10 -0.78
CA ARG A 383 33.05 -8.97 -0.08
C ARG A 383 32.34 -8.67 1.24
N LEU A 384 31.01 -8.66 1.22
CA LEU A 384 30.17 -8.42 2.39
C LEU A 384 30.26 -9.53 3.45
N ALA A 385 30.64 -10.75 3.07
CA ALA A 385 30.75 -11.89 3.98
C ALA A 385 31.93 -11.81 4.98
N THR A 386 32.86 -10.88 4.80
CA THR A 386 34.00 -10.73 5.71
C THR A 386 33.54 -10.22 7.09
N PRO A 387 34.14 -10.68 8.21
CA PRO A 387 33.75 -10.22 9.54
C PRO A 387 33.80 -8.70 9.71
N ALA A 388 34.82 -8.05 9.13
CA ALA A 388 34.95 -6.59 9.15
C ALA A 388 33.81 -5.88 8.41
N SER A 389 33.42 -6.38 7.22
CA SER A 389 32.32 -5.80 6.46
C SER A 389 30.99 -5.99 7.20
N LEU A 390 30.69 -7.21 7.65
CA LEU A 390 29.47 -7.48 8.44
C LEU A 390 29.38 -6.58 9.68
N ALA A 391 30.47 -6.41 10.42
CA ALA A 391 30.53 -5.56 11.60
C ALA A 391 30.23 -4.08 11.31
N SER A 392 30.56 -3.60 10.11
CA SER A 392 30.30 -2.22 9.68
C SER A 392 28.85 -1.95 9.25
N LEU A 393 28.09 -3.00 8.92
CA LEU A 393 26.70 -2.87 8.47
C LEU A 393 25.75 -2.55 9.62
N ARG A 394 24.67 -1.81 9.30
CA ARG A 394 23.54 -1.63 10.20
C ARG A 394 22.83 -2.97 10.41
N ALA A 395 22.18 -3.14 11.55
CA ALA A 395 21.56 -4.43 11.90
C ALA A 395 20.57 -4.97 10.84
N PRO A 396 19.67 -4.17 10.21
CA PRO A 396 18.81 -4.67 9.14
C PRO A 396 19.57 -5.11 7.88
N GLU A 397 20.58 -4.36 7.47
CA GLU A 397 21.43 -4.71 6.31
C GLU A 397 22.20 -6.00 6.57
N ARG A 398 22.76 -6.13 7.78
CA ARG A 398 23.45 -7.34 8.21
C ARG A 398 22.51 -8.55 8.19
N ALA A 399 21.25 -8.38 8.62
CA ALA A 399 20.26 -9.45 8.60
C ALA A 399 19.93 -9.92 7.17
N HIS A 400 19.76 -8.99 6.22
CA HIS A 400 19.55 -9.33 4.80
C HIS A 400 20.76 -10.08 4.22
N VAL A 401 21.97 -9.58 4.47
CA VAL A 401 23.21 -10.21 4.00
C VAL A 401 23.36 -11.62 4.57
N LEU A 402 23.13 -11.81 5.87
CA LEU A 402 23.21 -13.12 6.51
C LEU A 402 22.17 -14.11 5.97
N ALA A 403 20.94 -13.65 5.70
CA ALA A 403 19.92 -14.45 5.04
C ALA A 403 20.36 -14.87 3.63
N ALA A 404 20.90 -13.95 2.84
CA ALA A 404 21.42 -14.24 1.51
C ALA A 404 22.60 -15.23 1.53
N LEU A 405 23.55 -15.06 2.46
CA LEU A 405 24.68 -15.97 2.65
C LEU A 405 24.21 -17.37 3.04
N ALA A 406 23.25 -17.46 3.96
CA ALA A 406 22.67 -18.73 4.39
C ALA A 406 21.96 -19.46 3.24
N ALA A 407 21.16 -18.75 2.44
CA ALA A 407 20.51 -19.31 1.25
C ALA A 407 21.54 -19.81 0.22
N ARG A 408 22.61 -19.03 -0.02
CA ARG A 408 23.70 -19.44 -0.92
C ARG A 408 24.45 -20.67 -0.44
N ILE A 409 24.73 -20.77 0.86
CA ILE A 409 25.33 -21.96 1.48
C ILE A 409 24.41 -23.17 1.32
N ALA A 410 23.09 -23.00 1.49
CA ALA A 410 22.10 -24.06 1.28
C ALA A 410 22.09 -24.56 -0.17
N ALA A 411 22.23 -23.63 -1.13
CA ALA A 411 22.35 -23.92 -2.55
C ALA A 411 23.74 -24.47 -2.97
N GLY A 412 24.65 -24.74 -2.02
CA GLY A 412 25.96 -25.33 -2.29
C GLY A 412 27.04 -24.34 -2.75
N SER A 413 26.80 -23.03 -2.64
CA SER A 413 27.78 -22.00 -2.97
C SER A 413 28.87 -21.87 -1.91
N ALA A 414 30.10 -21.59 -2.35
CA ALA A 414 31.26 -21.35 -1.50
C ALA A 414 31.50 -19.85 -1.16
N VAL A 415 30.51 -18.98 -1.39
CA VAL A 415 30.61 -17.53 -1.15
C VAL A 415 30.97 -17.19 0.30
N ALA A 416 30.58 -18.03 1.27
CA ALA A 416 30.97 -17.90 2.68
C ALA A 416 31.05 -19.26 3.39
N GLY A 417 31.74 -19.30 4.52
CA GLY A 417 31.83 -20.48 5.37
C GLY A 417 30.59 -20.65 6.25
N ARG A 418 29.98 -21.84 6.22
CA ARG A 418 28.78 -22.19 7.02
C ARG A 418 28.91 -21.85 8.51
N ALA A 419 30.03 -22.21 9.14
CA ALA A 419 30.26 -21.95 10.56
C ALA A 419 30.40 -20.46 10.88
N ALA A 420 31.07 -19.70 10.02
CA ALA A 420 31.24 -18.25 10.20
C ALA A 420 29.89 -17.52 10.06
N THR A 421 29.09 -17.89 9.05
CA THR A 421 27.74 -17.32 8.86
C THR A 421 26.83 -17.65 10.05
N ALA A 422 26.83 -18.90 10.53
CA ALA A 422 26.05 -19.29 11.72
C ALA A 422 26.46 -18.48 12.96
N SER A 423 27.77 -18.32 13.20
CA SER A 423 28.27 -17.51 14.32
C SER A 423 27.86 -16.04 14.21
N ALA A 424 27.81 -15.48 13.01
CA ALA A 424 27.39 -14.10 12.80
C ALA A 424 25.87 -13.90 12.98
N ILE A 425 25.06 -14.92 12.64
CA ILE A 425 23.62 -14.95 12.93
C ILE A 425 23.38 -14.97 14.45
N ASP A 426 24.10 -15.83 15.17
CA ASP A 426 23.97 -15.94 16.63
C ASP A 426 24.36 -14.63 17.33
N ALA A 427 25.44 -13.99 16.87
CA ALA A 427 25.83 -12.67 17.36
C ALA A 427 24.75 -11.62 17.07
N LEU A 428 24.15 -11.62 15.88
CA LEU A 428 23.11 -10.65 15.54
C LEU A 428 21.83 -10.87 16.35
N TRP A 429 21.44 -12.11 16.63
CA TRP A 429 20.34 -12.41 17.57
C TRP A 429 20.60 -11.82 18.96
N ALA A 430 21.81 -11.98 19.49
CA ALA A 430 22.19 -11.51 20.81
C ALA A 430 22.30 -9.96 20.90
N ASP A 431 22.80 -9.32 19.84
CA ASP A 431 23.10 -7.88 19.84
C ASP A 431 21.90 -7.00 19.43
N THR A 432 20.84 -7.58 18.87
CA THR A 432 19.71 -6.81 18.34
C THR A 432 18.82 -6.30 19.46
N ARG A 433 18.55 -5.00 19.47
CA ARG A 433 17.63 -4.38 20.44
C ARG A 433 16.20 -4.89 20.23
N PRO A 434 15.43 -5.13 21.31
CA PRO A 434 14.05 -5.62 21.21
C PRO A 434 13.15 -4.82 20.25
N ALA A 435 13.25 -3.49 20.25
CA ALA A 435 12.46 -2.62 19.38
C ALA A 435 12.77 -2.77 17.87
N GLN A 436 13.96 -3.28 17.52
CA GLN A 436 14.37 -3.50 16.12
C GLN A 436 14.02 -4.91 15.64
N MET A 437 13.66 -5.81 16.57
CA MET A 437 13.46 -7.23 16.30
C MET A 437 12.33 -7.48 15.29
N VAL A 438 11.29 -6.64 15.29
CA VAL A 438 10.19 -6.72 14.32
C VAL A 438 10.68 -6.63 12.87
N ALA A 439 11.71 -5.83 12.62
CA ALA A 439 12.28 -5.67 11.28
C ALA A 439 13.35 -6.71 10.94
N ILE A 440 13.96 -7.36 11.94
CA ILE A 440 15.16 -8.19 11.78
C ILE A 440 14.86 -9.69 11.89
N ALA A 441 14.01 -10.08 12.84
CA ALA A 441 13.72 -11.48 13.14
C ALA A 441 13.26 -12.31 11.92
N PRO A 442 12.38 -11.81 11.02
CA PRO A 442 11.99 -12.60 9.85
C PRO A 442 13.17 -13.06 8.98
N TRP A 443 14.19 -12.21 8.86
CA TRP A 443 15.39 -12.48 8.06
C TRP A 443 16.33 -13.46 8.76
N LEU A 444 16.50 -13.32 10.08
CA LEU A 444 17.30 -14.25 10.86
C LEU A 444 16.67 -15.65 10.91
N MET A 445 15.35 -15.72 11.05
CA MET A 445 14.60 -16.98 10.98
C MET A 445 14.74 -17.64 9.60
N LEU A 446 14.69 -16.83 8.52
CA LEU A 446 14.96 -17.33 7.17
C LEU A 446 16.39 -17.88 7.06
N ALA A 447 17.38 -17.16 7.59
CA ALA A 447 18.78 -17.57 7.57
C ALA A 447 19.01 -18.89 8.32
N ASP A 448 18.46 -19.02 9.54
CA ASP A 448 18.55 -20.23 10.35
C ASP A 448 17.91 -21.42 9.62
N ARG A 449 16.73 -21.22 9.03
CA ARG A 449 16.05 -22.24 8.22
C ARG A 449 16.89 -22.67 7.02
N SER A 450 17.48 -21.75 6.27
CA SER A 450 18.35 -22.08 5.14
C SER A 450 19.61 -22.86 5.56
N LEU A 451 20.13 -22.60 6.77
CA LEU A 451 21.22 -23.39 7.32
C LEU A 451 20.77 -24.76 7.87
N GLY A 452 19.47 -25.07 7.89
CA GLY A 452 18.93 -26.32 8.44
C GLY A 452 18.93 -26.34 9.97
N ARG A 453 18.87 -25.18 10.63
CA ARG A 453 18.78 -25.06 12.09
C ARG A 453 17.31 -25.05 12.50
N GLU A 454 16.78 -26.24 12.81
CA GLU A 454 15.37 -26.39 13.19
C GLU A 454 15.03 -25.79 14.56
N THR A 455 16.01 -25.72 15.47
CA THR A 455 15.85 -25.09 16.78
C THR A 455 16.50 -23.71 16.77
N PRO A 456 15.73 -22.63 16.99
CA PRO A 456 16.32 -21.29 17.14
C PRO A 456 17.26 -21.26 18.36
N PRO A 457 18.37 -20.51 18.30
CA PRO A 457 19.26 -20.39 19.45
C PRO A 457 18.50 -19.80 20.65
N ALA A 458 18.91 -20.11 21.88
CA ALA A 458 18.24 -19.59 23.09
C ALA A 458 18.13 -18.05 23.07
N ALA A 459 19.18 -17.38 22.59
CA ALA A 459 19.21 -15.93 22.38
C ALA A 459 18.09 -15.42 21.45
N ALA A 460 17.64 -16.22 20.47
CA ALA A 460 16.53 -15.84 19.59
C ALA A 460 15.17 -15.88 20.30
N LEU A 461 14.96 -16.86 21.17
CA LEU A 461 13.73 -16.94 21.98
C LEU A 461 13.65 -15.77 22.96
N ASP A 462 14.74 -15.51 23.69
CA ASP A 462 14.84 -14.38 24.63
C ASP A 462 14.64 -13.03 23.92
N ALA A 463 15.25 -12.88 22.74
CA ALA A 463 15.13 -11.70 21.89
C ALA A 463 13.68 -11.45 21.41
N VAL A 464 12.97 -12.50 20.97
CA VAL A 464 11.58 -12.40 20.51
C VAL A 464 10.63 -12.12 21.68
N ASP A 465 10.84 -12.74 22.84
CA ASP A 465 10.03 -12.48 24.04
C ASP A 465 10.24 -11.06 24.60
N ALA A 466 11.49 -10.58 24.59
CA ALA A 466 11.79 -9.19 24.93
C ALA A 466 11.14 -8.21 23.94
N ALA A 467 11.17 -8.51 22.64
CA ALA A 467 10.52 -7.70 21.62
C ALA A 467 9.00 -7.68 21.78
N ARG A 468 8.38 -8.84 22.06
CA ARG A 468 6.95 -8.95 22.38
C ARG A 468 6.59 -8.07 23.57
N THR A 469 7.41 -8.08 24.62
CA THR A 469 7.21 -7.23 25.81
C THR A 469 7.27 -5.74 25.46
N VAL A 470 8.21 -5.32 24.61
CA VAL A 470 8.31 -3.91 24.19
C VAL A 470 7.15 -3.50 23.28
N VAL A 471 6.81 -4.31 22.28
CA VAL A 471 5.76 -3.99 21.30
C VAL A 471 4.36 -3.99 21.94
N LEU A 472 4.10 -4.94 22.85
CA LEU A 472 2.82 -5.01 23.57
C LEU A 472 2.78 -4.12 24.82
N GLY A 473 3.94 -3.85 25.44
CA GLY A 473 4.06 -3.07 26.67
C GLY A 473 4.02 -1.55 26.49
N THR A 474 4.13 -1.04 25.26
CA THR A 474 3.85 0.38 24.93
C THR A 474 2.36 0.75 24.90
N GLN A 475 1.48 -0.06 25.50
CA GLN A 475 0.04 0.22 25.67
C GLN A 475 -0.37 0.70 27.08
N VAL A 476 0.57 1.16 27.91
CA VAL A 476 0.23 1.76 29.24
C VAL A 476 0.19 3.27 29.16
#